data_AF-A0A928DXG9-F1
#
_entry.id   AF-A0A928DXG9-F1
#
_cell.length_a   1.000
_cell.length_b   1.000
_cell.length_c   1.000
_cell.angle_alpha   90.00
_cell.angle_beta   90.00
_cell.angle_gamma   90.00
#
_symmetry.space_group_name_H-M   'P 1'
#
loop_
_entity.id
_entity.type
_entity.pdbx_description
1 polymer ?
#
loop_
_entity_poly.entity_id
_entity_poly.type
_entity_poly.pdbx_seq_one_letter_code
_entity_poly.pdbx_strand_id
1 'polypeptide(L)'
;MMNAPDRVTNAATWQKAYLDQHDKLTDAPEIFRLLAEIDWSDPFIRRDTIDLARTTADRLLTLSRITLIHSMHEWSQGRLSTETVRARIAAYWDLACAMRDFLALHEDYSMWESLEKLKAVEPILNPDFDRVLLDNASCSYCQSHQYELMEYWYLPSIRTMLDWGEDRLAREDRSKITPPTQFPKVLKETREKVLGTKLIEMRPVLPRTPENYRKAMLKAAEAAKSLL
;
A
#
# COMPACT_ATOMS: atom_id res chain seq x y z
N MET A 1 4.27 -7.11 0.75
CA MET A 1 5.65 -7.58 0.55
C MET A 1 6.59 -7.10 1.67
N MET A 2 6.62 -7.83 2.78
CA MET A 2 7.48 -7.56 3.96
C MET A 2 8.47 -8.70 4.22
N ASN A 3 9.28 -9.07 3.23
CA ASN A 3 10.42 -9.98 3.45
C ASN A 3 11.60 -9.58 2.58
N ALA A 4 12.54 -8.82 3.16
CA ALA A 4 13.98 -8.96 2.95
C ALA A 4 14.74 -7.97 3.88
N PRO A 5 15.09 -8.35 5.12
CA PRO A 5 16.02 -7.55 5.92
C PRO A 5 17.50 -7.68 5.49
N ASP A 6 17.87 -8.69 4.68
CA ASP A 6 19.29 -9.13 4.62
C ASP A 6 19.97 -9.10 3.25
N ARG A 7 19.43 -8.42 2.24
CA ARG A 7 20.14 -8.25 0.95
C ARG A 7 19.96 -6.84 0.41
N VAL A 8 20.92 -5.98 0.72
CA VAL A 8 21.59 -4.98 -0.15
C VAL A 8 22.20 -3.91 0.77
N THR A 9 23.48 -4.08 1.09
CA THR A 9 24.24 -3.24 2.05
C THR A 9 25.00 -2.08 1.40
N ASN A 10 24.81 -1.80 0.10
CA ASN A 10 25.56 -0.76 -0.62
C ASN A 10 24.62 0.32 -1.19
N ALA A 11 24.82 1.57 -0.75
CA ALA A 11 24.09 2.76 -1.22
C ALA A 11 24.14 2.93 -2.76
N ALA A 12 25.22 2.52 -3.41
CA ALA A 12 25.36 2.60 -4.87
C ALA A 12 24.39 1.67 -5.62
N THR A 13 24.04 0.52 -5.05
CA THR A 13 23.08 -0.42 -5.64
C THR A 13 21.65 0.12 -5.52
N TRP A 14 21.34 0.80 -4.42
CA TRP A 14 20.06 1.47 -4.20
C TRP A 14 19.86 2.63 -5.17
N GLN A 15 20.88 3.46 -5.38
CA GLN A 15 20.79 4.63 -6.26
C GLN A 15 20.57 4.24 -7.73
N LYS A 16 21.23 3.17 -8.21
CA LYS A 16 21.00 2.66 -9.56
C LYS A 16 19.58 2.10 -9.73
N ALA A 17 19.09 1.29 -8.78
CA ALA A 17 17.73 0.73 -8.83
C ALA A 17 16.65 1.82 -8.70
N TYR A 18 16.92 2.88 -7.92
CA TYR A 18 16.08 4.07 -7.83
C TYR A 18 16.00 4.80 -9.18
N LEU A 19 17.14 5.14 -9.79
CA LEU A 19 17.19 5.86 -11.07
C LEU A 19 16.54 5.07 -12.22
N ASP A 20 16.78 3.75 -12.30
CA ASP A 20 16.23 2.88 -13.35
C ASP A 20 14.69 2.75 -13.32
N GLN A 21 14.06 3.05 -12.17
CA GLN A 21 12.62 2.99 -11.97
C GLN A 21 11.96 4.37 -11.90
N HIS A 22 12.65 5.37 -11.35
CA HIS A 22 12.14 6.72 -11.17
C HIS A 22 11.70 7.35 -12.49
N ASP A 23 12.56 7.31 -13.51
CA ASP A 23 12.28 7.92 -14.82
C ASP A 23 11.11 7.25 -15.56
N LYS A 24 10.77 6.01 -15.18
CA LYS A 24 9.63 5.28 -15.75
C LYS A 24 8.30 5.56 -15.04
N LEU A 25 8.35 6.24 -13.89
CA LEU A 25 7.20 6.51 -13.04
C LEU A 25 6.86 8.01 -12.97
N THR A 26 7.61 8.87 -13.67
CA THR A 26 7.34 10.33 -13.74
C THR A 26 5.94 10.64 -14.26
N ASP A 27 5.39 9.77 -15.11
CA ASP A 27 4.06 9.94 -15.70
C ASP A 27 2.93 9.41 -14.78
N ALA A 28 3.25 8.77 -13.64
CA ALA A 28 2.25 8.22 -12.73
C ALA A 28 1.17 9.24 -12.28
N PRO A 29 1.51 10.50 -11.92
CA PRO A 29 0.50 11.50 -11.59
C PRO A 29 -0.48 11.74 -12.74
N GLU A 30 0.01 11.76 -13.98
CA GLU A 30 -0.82 12.01 -15.15
C GLU A 30 -1.65 10.79 -15.52
N ILE A 31 -1.10 9.58 -15.40
CA ILE A 31 -1.86 8.34 -15.55
C ILE A 31 -3.09 8.36 -14.63
N PHE A 32 -2.92 8.72 -13.36
CA PHE A 32 -4.06 8.81 -12.44
C PHE A 32 -5.07 9.89 -12.84
N ARG A 33 -4.63 11.06 -13.33
CA ARG A 33 -5.55 12.09 -13.83
C ARG A 33 -6.33 11.61 -15.05
N LEU A 34 -5.67 10.98 -16.01
CA LEU A 34 -6.33 10.42 -17.20
C LEU A 34 -7.35 9.34 -16.82
N LEU A 35 -7.01 8.46 -15.88
CA LEU A 35 -7.96 7.48 -15.33
C LEU A 35 -9.17 8.19 -14.69
N ALA A 36 -8.97 9.28 -13.94
CA ALA A 36 -10.06 10.02 -13.29
C ALA A 36 -11.11 10.61 -14.26
N GLU A 37 -10.75 10.79 -15.53
CA GLU A 37 -11.65 11.30 -16.58
C GLU A 37 -12.37 10.21 -17.38
N ILE A 38 -12.07 8.93 -17.15
CA ILE A 38 -12.73 7.83 -17.84
C ILE A 38 -14.18 7.70 -17.36
N ASP A 39 -15.10 7.51 -18.32
CA ASP A 39 -16.47 7.10 -18.00
C ASP A 39 -16.49 5.71 -17.38
N TRP A 40 -16.78 5.64 -16.08
CA TRP A 40 -16.74 4.44 -15.26
C TRP A 40 -18.09 3.68 -15.23
N SER A 41 -18.85 3.76 -16.33
CA SER A 41 -20.17 3.16 -16.47
C SER A 41 -20.11 1.66 -16.84
N ASP A 42 -19.17 1.27 -17.71
CA ASP A 42 -19.03 -0.10 -18.23
C ASP A 42 -18.25 -1.03 -17.28
N PRO A 43 -18.74 -2.26 -16.99
CA PRO A 43 -18.07 -3.19 -16.08
C PRO A 43 -16.64 -3.61 -16.46
N PHE A 44 -16.32 -3.76 -17.74
CA PHE A 44 -14.95 -4.11 -18.18
C PHE A 44 -14.01 -2.92 -17.99
N ILE A 45 -14.48 -1.71 -18.32
CA ILE A 45 -13.74 -0.47 -18.03
C ILE A 45 -13.48 -0.35 -16.53
N ARG A 46 -14.47 -0.70 -15.67
CA ARG A 46 -14.27 -0.66 -14.22
C ARG A 46 -13.13 -1.53 -13.76
N ARG A 47 -13.08 -2.77 -14.23
CA ARG A 47 -12.02 -3.72 -13.89
C ARG A 47 -10.66 -3.23 -14.34
N ASP A 48 -10.53 -2.90 -15.62
CA ASP A 48 -9.24 -2.57 -16.24
C ASP A 48 -8.64 -1.28 -15.67
N THR A 49 -9.49 -0.27 -15.43
CA THR A 49 -9.01 0.99 -14.85
C THR A 49 -8.54 0.84 -13.41
N ILE A 50 -9.19 0.00 -12.61
CA ILE A 50 -8.70 -0.33 -11.26
C ILE A 50 -7.39 -1.14 -11.35
N ASP A 51 -7.27 -2.06 -12.30
CA ASP A 51 -6.04 -2.84 -12.54
C ASP A 51 -4.84 -1.96 -12.90
N LEU A 52 -5.04 -0.99 -13.80
CA LEU A 52 -4.03 0.00 -14.16
C LEU A 52 -3.66 0.89 -12.96
N ALA A 53 -4.65 1.34 -12.20
CA ALA A 53 -4.41 2.19 -11.03
C ALA A 53 -3.64 1.45 -9.93
N ARG A 54 -4.07 0.25 -9.54
CA ARG A 54 -3.38 -0.55 -8.51
C ARG A 54 -1.98 -0.95 -8.95
N THR A 55 -1.76 -1.27 -10.23
CA THR A 55 -0.43 -1.57 -10.76
C THR A 55 0.49 -0.34 -10.69
N THR A 56 0.00 0.82 -11.10
CA THR A 56 0.75 2.08 -11.05
C THR A 56 1.10 2.45 -9.60
N ALA A 57 0.12 2.36 -8.69
CA ALA A 57 0.31 2.64 -7.28
C ALA A 57 1.27 1.66 -6.60
N ASP A 58 1.25 0.37 -6.94
CA ASP A 58 2.16 -0.63 -6.41
C ASP A 58 3.63 -0.32 -6.73
N ARG A 59 3.90 0.03 -7.99
CA ARG A 59 5.25 0.42 -8.44
C ARG A 59 5.72 1.68 -7.74
N LEU A 60 4.84 2.67 -7.63
CA LEU A 60 5.16 3.92 -6.96
C LEU A 60 5.36 3.73 -5.44
N LEU A 61 4.50 2.97 -4.74
CA LEU A 61 4.69 2.63 -3.34
C LEU A 61 6.02 1.88 -3.10
N THR A 62 6.41 1.00 -4.03
CA THR A 62 7.70 0.29 -3.93
C THR A 62 8.87 1.26 -4.04
N LEU A 63 8.86 2.14 -5.05
CA LEU A 63 9.88 3.16 -5.25
C LEU A 63 9.93 4.14 -4.07
N SER A 64 8.79 4.72 -3.72
CA SER A 64 8.66 5.74 -2.67
C SER A 64 9.08 5.22 -1.30
N ARG A 65 8.88 3.94 -1.00
CA ARG A 65 9.41 3.34 0.24
C ARG A 65 10.94 3.44 0.30
N ILE A 66 11.63 3.15 -0.81
CA ILE A 66 13.09 3.25 -0.91
C ILE A 66 13.50 4.72 -0.79
N THR A 67 12.81 5.61 -1.50
CA THR A 67 13.06 7.05 -1.47
C THR A 67 12.84 7.65 -0.08
N LEU A 68 11.87 7.17 0.68
CA LEU A 68 11.61 7.63 2.04
C LEU A 68 12.75 7.27 3.00
N ILE A 69 13.25 6.03 2.93
CA ILE A 69 14.42 5.60 3.72
C ILE A 69 15.63 6.49 3.38
N HIS A 70 15.85 6.76 2.10
CA HIS A 70 16.89 7.66 1.65
C HIS A 70 16.66 9.10 2.14
N SER A 71 15.44 9.61 2.08
CA SER A 71 15.07 10.95 2.55
C SER A 71 15.34 11.13 4.04
N MET A 72 14.99 10.13 4.85
CA MET A 72 15.33 10.10 6.27
C MET A 72 16.85 10.10 6.47
N HIS A 73 17.60 9.36 5.65
CA HIS A 73 19.06 9.34 5.72
C HIS A 73 19.67 10.71 5.38
N GLU A 74 19.30 11.31 4.25
CA GLU A 74 19.76 12.65 3.84
C GLU A 74 19.41 13.70 4.88
N TRP A 75 18.21 13.64 5.44
CA TRP A 75 17.81 14.46 6.57
C TRP A 75 18.71 14.24 7.78
N SER A 76 19.01 13.00 8.19
CA SER A 76 19.93 12.75 9.31
C SER A 76 21.32 13.39 9.14
N GLN A 77 21.73 13.63 7.89
CA GLN A 77 23.01 14.27 7.53
C GLN A 77 22.89 15.78 7.26
N GLY A 78 21.72 16.39 7.50
CA GLY A 78 21.49 17.81 7.27
C GLY A 78 21.35 18.22 5.80
N ARG A 79 21.21 17.26 4.87
CA ARG A 79 21.10 17.50 3.42
C ARG A 79 19.67 17.68 2.91
N LEU A 80 18.68 17.38 3.76
CA LEU A 80 17.26 17.52 3.44
C LEU A 80 16.52 18.15 4.63
N SER A 81 15.56 19.05 4.35
CA SER A 81 14.80 19.71 5.40
C SER A 81 13.75 18.78 6.03
N THR A 82 13.36 19.08 7.27
CA THR A 82 12.31 18.33 7.98
C THR A 82 10.98 18.41 7.21
N GLU A 83 10.66 19.57 6.65
CA GLU A 83 9.42 19.83 5.90
C GLU A 83 9.32 18.94 4.66
N THR A 84 10.41 18.79 3.91
CA THR A 84 10.45 17.92 2.73
C THR A 84 10.23 16.46 3.10
N VAL A 85 10.83 15.98 4.20
CA VAL A 85 10.62 14.59 4.64
C VAL A 85 9.18 14.36 5.09
N ARG A 86 8.60 15.29 5.86
CA ARG A 86 7.18 15.21 6.27
C ARG A 86 6.24 15.18 5.08
N ALA A 87 6.47 16.04 4.09
CA ALA A 87 5.67 16.06 2.86
C ALA A 87 5.71 14.69 2.15
N ARG A 88 6.89 14.06 2.05
CA ARG A 88 7.02 12.73 1.46
C ARG A 88 6.35 11.64 2.29
N ILE A 89 6.42 11.71 3.63
CA ILE A 89 5.73 10.78 4.54
C ILE A 89 4.21 10.87 4.33
N ALA A 90 3.67 12.09 4.32
CA ALA A 90 2.25 12.34 4.10
C ALA A 90 1.80 11.82 2.72
N ALA A 91 2.57 12.12 1.68
CA ALA A 91 2.26 11.67 0.32
C ALA A 91 2.29 10.13 0.18
N TYR A 92 3.25 9.47 0.83
CA TYR A 92 3.31 8.00 0.85
C TYR A 92 2.09 7.39 1.54
N TRP A 93 1.67 7.97 2.67
CA TRP A 93 0.45 7.57 3.36
C TRP A 93 -0.78 7.76 2.47
N ASP A 94 -0.91 8.91 1.80
CA ASP A 94 -2.05 9.18 0.94
C ASP A 94 -2.12 8.25 -0.26
N LEU A 95 -0.97 7.90 -0.87
CA LEU A 95 -0.91 6.91 -1.94
C LEU A 95 -1.30 5.51 -1.43
N ALA A 96 -0.87 5.12 -0.23
CA ALA A 96 -1.27 3.85 0.37
C ALA A 96 -2.78 3.81 0.66
N CYS A 97 -3.36 4.89 1.17
CA CYS A 97 -4.81 4.97 1.33
C CYS A 97 -5.55 4.94 -0.01
N ALA A 98 -5.02 5.57 -1.07
CA ALA A 98 -5.61 5.50 -2.40
C ALA A 98 -5.56 4.07 -2.97
N MET A 99 -4.45 3.34 -2.77
CA MET A 99 -4.37 1.92 -3.11
C MET A 99 -5.48 1.12 -2.40
N ARG A 100 -5.70 1.33 -1.11
CA ARG A 100 -6.82 0.71 -0.38
C ARG A 100 -8.18 1.05 -1.01
N ASP A 101 -8.40 2.31 -1.40
CA ASP A 101 -9.63 2.74 -2.05
C ASP A 101 -9.80 2.06 -3.43
N PHE A 102 -8.73 1.91 -4.23
CA PHE A 102 -8.78 1.17 -5.51
C PHE A 102 -9.24 -0.27 -5.33
N LEU A 103 -8.67 -0.99 -4.35
CA LEU A 103 -9.05 -2.37 -4.09
C LEU A 103 -10.49 -2.49 -3.58
N ALA A 104 -11.02 -1.48 -2.90
CA ALA A 104 -12.41 -1.47 -2.47
C ALA A 104 -13.40 -1.31 -3.64
N LEU A 105 -12.97 -0.64 -4.72
CA LEU A 105 -13.81 -0.26 -5.85
C LEU A 105 -14.11 -1.41 -6.83
N HIS A 106 -13.54 -2.60 -6.65
CA HIS A 106 -13.82 -3.76 -7.50
C HIS A 106 -13.80 -5.08 -6.73
N GLU A 107 -14.77 -5.96 -7.02
CA GLU A 107 -14.98 -7.23 -6.31
C GLU A 107 -13.85 -8.25 -6.45
N ASP A 108 -13.11 -8.21 -7.56
CA ASP A 108 -11.94 -9.07 -7.79
C ASP A 108 -10.85 -8.93 -6.72
N TYR A 109 -10.85 -7.83 -5.97
CA TYR A 109 -9.87 -7.57 -4.92
C TYR A 109 -10.41 -7.81 -3.50
N SER A 110 -11.62 -8.35 -3.36
CA SER A 110 -12.16 -8.78 -2.06
C SER A 110 -12.08 -10.28 -1.91
N MET A 111 -11.41 -10.72 -0.83
CA MET A 111 -11.46 -12.11 -0.40
C MET A 111 -12.86 -12.52 0.05
N TRP A 112 -13.60 -11.63 0.70
CA TRP A 112 -14.99 -11.91 1.09
C TRP A 112 -15.88 -12.19 -0.13
N GLU A 113 -15.86 -11.32 -1.14
CA GLU A 113 -16.69 -11.52 -2.34
C GLU A 113 -16.24 -12.74 -3.14
N SER A 114 -14.92 -13.01 -3.19
CA SER A 114 -14.39 -14.24 -3.78
C SER A 114 -14.90 -15.50 -3.05
N LEU A 115 -14.95 -15.46 -1.72
CA LEU A 115 -15.49 -16.55 -0.90
C LEU A 115 -16.98 -16.77 -1.15
N GLU A 116 -17.78 -15.70 -1.22
CA GLU A 116 -19.22 -15.80 -1.50
C GLU A 116 -19.48 -16.35 -2.90
N LYS A 117 -18.70 -15.93 -3.90
CA LYS A 117 -18.74 -16.51 -5.26
C LYS A 117 -18.42 -18.01 -5.25
N LEU A 118 -17.45 -18.44 -4.44
CA LEU A 118 -17.11 -19.86 -4.30
C LEU A 118 -18.26 -20.66 -3.66
N LYS A 119 -18.84 -20.17 -2.57
CA LYS A 119 -19.98 -20.81 -1.88
C LYS A 119 -21.22 -20.96 -2.77
N ALA A 120 -21.40 -20.06 -3.73
CA ALA A 120 -22.50 -20.13 -4.69
C ALA A 120 -22.35 -21.29 -5.70
N VAL A 121 -21.14 -21.83 -5.86
CA VAL A 121 -20.85 -22.92 -6.80
C VAL A 121 -20.69 -24.26 -6.09
N GLU A 122 -20.05 -24.30 -4.92
CA GLU A 122 -19.77 -25.53 -4.18
C GLU A 122 -19.86 -25.32 -2.66
N PRO A 123 -20.47 -26.24 -1.89
CA PRO A 123 -20.45 -26.21 -0.44
C PRO A 123 -19.03 -26.29 0.14
N ILE A 124 -18.68 -25.30 0.97
CA ILE A 124 -17.42 -25.30 1.69
C ILE A 124 -17.54 -26.17 2.95
N LEU A 125 -16.88 -27.32 2.94
CA LEU A 125 -16.96 -28.30 4.03
C LEU A 125 -16.07 -27.94 5.23
N ASN A 126 -15.02 -27.15 5.03
CA ASN A 126 -14.13 -26.74 6.11
C ASN A 126 -14.78 -25.59 6.92
N PRO A 127 -15.12 -25.79 8.21
CA PRO A 127 -15.75 -24.74 9.02
C PRO A 127 -14.84 -23.53 9.27
N ASP A 128 -13.52 -23.70 9.15
CA ASP A 128 -12.51 -22.64 9.36
C ASP A 128 -11.96 -22.09 8.04
N PHE A 129 -12.66 -22.31 6.92
CA PHE A 129 -12.13 -21.95 5.59
C PHE A 129 -11.78 -20.47 5.46
N ASP A 130 -12.59 -19.57 6.02
CA ASP A 130 -12.37 -18.12 6.03
C ASP A 130 -11.01 -17.77 6.65
N ARG A 131 -10.67 -18.40 7.78
CA ARG A 131 -9.39 -18.24 8.47
C ARG A 131 -8.25 -18.82 7.63
N VAL A 132 -8.43 -20.00 7.04
CA VAL A 132 -7.42 -20.64 6.18
C VAL A 132 -7.12 -19.78 4.95
N LEU A 133 -8.14 -19.18 4.33
CA LEU A 133 -8.00 -18.26 3.21
C LEU A 133 -7.16 -17.04 3.60
N LEU A 134 -7.47 -16.42 4.75
CA LEU A 134 -6.71 -15.28 5.29
C LEU A 134 -5.28 -15.66 5.64
N ASP A 135 -5.06 -16.81 6.27
CA ASP A 135 -3.73 -17.29 6.64
C ASP A 135 -2.86 -17.51 5.41
N ASN A 136 -3.43 -18.15 4.38
CA ASN A 136 -2.78 -18.34 3.08
C ASN A 136 -2.48 -17.00 2.41
N ALA A 137 -3.46 -16.11 2.26
CA ALA A 137 -3.27 -14.81 1.64
C ALA A 137 -2.23 -13.95 2.39
N SER A 138 -2.12 -14.13 3.71
CA SER A 138 -1.16 -13.41 4.53
C SER A 138 0.28 -13.96 4.44
N CYS A 139 0.49 -15.16 3.89
CA CYS A 139 1.82 -15.75 3.77
C CYS A 139 2.64 -15.05 2.66
N SER A 140 3.96 -15.02 2.78
CA SER A 140 4.81 -14.28 1.84
C SER A 140 4.76 -14.78 0.39
N TYR A 141 4.25 -16.00 0.15
CA TYR A 141 4.08 -16.57 -1.19
C TYR A 141 2.80 -16.07 -1.88
N CYS A 142 1.68 -16.01 -1.16
CA CYS A 142 0.37 -15.64 -1.72
C CYS A 142 -0.04 -14.18 -1.46
N GLN A 143 0.81 -13.40 -0.77
CA GLN A 143 0.59 -11.97 -0.56
C GLN A 143 0.33 -11.27 -1.90
N SER A 144 -0.85 -10.68 -2.04
CA SER A 144 -1.28 -9.96 -3.23
C SER A 144 -2.05 -8.70 -2.85
N HIS A 145 -2.77 -8.13 -3.82
CA HIS A 145 -3.56 -6.91 -3.70
C HIS A 145 -4.99 -7.22 -3.24
N GLN A 146 -5.17 -7.76 -2.04
CA GLN A 146 -6.49 -7.95 -1.43
C GLN A 146 -6.86 -6.74 -0.55
N TYR A 147 -8.07 -6.23 -0.67
CA TYR A 147 -8.59 -5.11 0.12
C TYR A 147 -8.45 -5.39 1.63
N GLU A 148 -8.84 -6.57 2.08
CA GLU A 148 -8.86 -6.90 3.50
C GLU A 148 -7.44 -6.91 4.10
N LEU A 149 -6.44 -7.39 3.35
CA LEU A 149 -5.05 -7.29 3.79
C LEU A 149 -4.54 -5.85 3.74
N MET A 150 -4.93 -5.08 2.72
CA MET A 150 -4.52 -3.69 2.61
C MET A 150 -5.04 -2.84 3.77
N GLU A 151 -6.33 -2.89 4.06
CA GLU A 151 -6.97 -2.11 5.12
C GLU A 151 -6.54 -2.58 6.52
N TYR A 152 -6.58 -3.90 6.78
CA TYR A 152 -6.45 -4.39 8.15
C TYR A 152 -5.03 -4.83 8.52
N TRP A 153 -4.13 -5.03 7.55
CA TRP A 153 -2.75 -5.43 7.82
C TRP A 153 -1.72 -4.44 7.31
N TYR A 154 -1.75 -4.09 6.02
CA TYR A 154 -0.69 -3.32 5.40
C TYR A 154 -0.73 -1.86 5.85
N LEU A 155 -1.90 -1.21 5.85
CA LEU A 155 -2.02 0.18 6.30
C LEU A 155 -1.59 0.37 7.77
N PRO A 156 -2.02 -0.44 8.75
CA PRO A 156 -1.52 -0.34 10.12
C PRO A 156 0.00 -0.53 10.23
N SER A 157 0.55 -1.46 9.45
CA SER A 157 2.00 -1.71 9.40
C SER A 157 2.76 -0.52 8.80
N ILE A 158 2.24 0.08 7.73
CA ILE A 158 2.77 1.30 7.12
C ILE A 158 2.71 2.44 8.12
N ARG A 159 1.55 2.68 8.76
CA ARG A 159 1.35 3.74 9.75
C ARG A 159 2.38 3.67 10.87
N THR A 160 2.62 2.48 11.41
CA THR A 160 3.65 2.25 12.45
C THR A 160 5.04 2.72 12.01
N MET A 161 5.43 2.45 10.76
CA MET A 161 6.72 2.90 10.23
C MET A 161 6.78 4.41 10.02
N LEU A 162 5.69 5.00 9.54
CA LEU A 162 5.62 6.44 9.30
C LEU A 162 5.62 7.23 10.60
N ASP A 163 4.86 6.78 11.61
CA ASP A 163 4.81 7.40 12.93
C ASP A 163 6.19 7.35 13.61
N TRP A 164 6.94 6.25 13.44
CA TRP A 164 8.33 6.19 13.89
C TRP A 164 9.22 7.24 13.19
N GLY A 165 9.02 7.45 11.88
CA GLY A 165 9.72 8.49 11.13
C GLY A 165 9.39 9.88 11.66
N GLU A 166 8.10 10.20 11.80
CA GLU A 166 7.61 11.48 12.33
C GLU A 166 8.10 11.76 13.76
N ASP A 167 8.11 10.75 14.63
CA ASP A 167 8.63 10.87 15.99
C ASP A 167 10.10 11.28 16.00
N ARG A 168 10.90 10.74 15.08
CA ARG A 168 12.31 11.13 14.94
C ARG A 168 12.44 12.55 14.42
N LEU A 169 11.64 12.95 13.44
CA LEU A 169 11.61 14.32 12.93
C LEU A 169 11.26 15.31 14.05
N ALA A 170 10.25 14.98 14.87
CA ALA A 170 9.79 15.84 15.97
C ALA A 170 10.83 15.98 17.09
N ARG A 171 11.61 14.93 17.38
CA ARG A 171 12.68 14.94 18.39
C ARG A 171 14.03 15.40 17.84
N GLU A 172 14.10 15.72 16.56
CA GLU A 172 15.34 15.97 15.82
C GLU A 172 16.38 14.85 16.01
N ASP A 173 15.94 13.60 16.12
CA ASP A 173 16.82 12.45 16.32
C ASP A 173 17.57 12.11 15.02
N ARG A 174 18.79 12.64 14.90
CA ARG A 174 19.71 12.42 13.77
C ARG A 174 20.58 11.16 13.94
N SER A 175 20.33 10.31 14.93
CA SER A 175 21.08 9.06 15.12
C SER A 175 21.00 8.15 13.89
N LYS A 176 21.86 7.12 13.82
CA LYS A 176 21.83 6.15 12.71
C LYS A 176 20.43 5.53 12.58
N ILE A 177 19.90 5.54 11.36
CA ILE A 177 18.63 4.91 11.02
C ILE A 177 18.79 3.39 11.13
N THR A 178 18.08 2.80 12.09
CA THR A 178 17.94 1.36 12.26
C THR A 178 16.46 1.00 12.27
N PRO A 179 16.07 -0.19 11.79
CA PRO A 179 14.69 -0.66 11.92
C PRO A 179 14.24 -0.62 13.39
N PRO A 180 13.00 -0.17 13.68
CA PRO A 180 12.51 -0.15 15.06
C PRO A 180 12.45 -1.58 15.63
N THR A 181 13.01 -1.79 16.82
CA THR A 181 13.01 -3.12 17.48
C THR A 181 11.60 -3.62 17.80
N GLN A 182 10.63 -2.70 17.94
CA GLN A 182 9.22 -3.03 18.16
C GLN A 182 8.49 -3.50 16.90
N PHE A 183 9.06 -3.28 15.71
CA PHE A 183 8.35 -3.54 14.45
C PHE A 183 7.96 -5.01 14.25
N PRO A 184 8.82 -6.02 14.52
CA PRO A 184 8.42 -7.42 14.42
C PRO A 184 7.24 -7.78 15.34
N LYS A 185 7.20 -7.19 16.55
CA LYS A 185 6.09 -7.39 17.49
C LYS A 185 4.78 -6.81 16.94
N VAL A 186 4.81 -5.57 16.45
CA VAL A 186 3.62 -4.91 15.88
C VAL A 186 3.09 -5.65 14.65
N LEU A 187 3.99 -6.12 13.76
CA LEU A 187 3.60 -6.92 12.61
C LEU A 187 2.90 -8.23 13.00
N LYS A 188 3.44 -8.91 14.02
CA LYS A 188 2.85 -10.13 14.57
C LYS A 188 1.47 -9.87 15.16
N GLU A 189 1.34 -8.88 16.04
CA GLU A 189 0.08 -8.54 16.70
C GLU A 189 -1.00 -8.11 15.69
N THR A 190 -0.62 -7.32 14.67
CA THR A 190 -1.55 -6.90 13.61
C THR A 190 -2.00 -8.11 12.79
N ARG A 191 -1.09 -9.02 12.44
CA ARG A 191 -1.44 -10.25 11.72
C ARG A 191 -2.36 -11.15 12.56
N GLU A 192 -2.07 -11.35 13.83
CA GLU A 192 -2.91 -12.14 14.74
C GLU A 192 -4.32 -11.53 14.86
N LYS A 193 -4.43 -10.21 14.93
CA LYS A 193 -5.72 -9.51 14.91
C LYS A 193 -6.49 -9.78 13.62
N VAL A 194 -5.84 -9.71 12.46
CA VAL A 194 -6.47 -10.02 11.17
C VAL A 194 -6.96 -11.47 11.12
N LEU A 195 -6.15 -12.43 11.57
CA LEU A 195 -6.52 -13.85 11.60
C LEU A 195 -7.62 -14.19 12.64
N GLY A 196 -7.82 -13.32 13.62
CA GLY A 196 -8.91 -13.43 14.61
C GLY A 196 -10.19 -12.70 14.20
N THR A 197 -10.19 -11.93 13.11
CA THR A 197 -11.35 -11.16 12.64
C THR A 197 -12.09 -11.95 11.56
N LYS A 198 -13.42 -11.96 11.60
CA LYS A 198 -14.21 -12.67 10.56
C LYS A 198 -14.07 -11.96 9.22
N LEU A 199 -13.93 -12.72 8.14
CA LEU A 199 -13.69 -12.16 6.82
C LEU A 199 -14.80 -11.19 6.37
N ILE A 200 -16.07 -11.49 6.68
CA ILE A 200 -17.21 -10.61 6.40
C ILE A 200 -17.09 -9.24 7.07
N GLU A 201 -16.48 -9.15 8.25
CA GLU A 201 -16.29 -7.89 8.99
C GLU A 201 -15.22 -7.02 8.33
N MET A 202 -14.35 -7.63 7.52
CA MET A 202 -13.26 -6.96 6.80
C MET A 202 -13.62 -6.56 5.37
N ARG A 203 -14.82 -6.91 4.88
CA ARG A 203 -15.21 -6.67 3.48
C ARG A 203 -15.12 -5.17 3.09
N PRO A 204 -14.93 -4.85 1.80
CA PRO A 204 -15.04 -3.48 1.31
C PRO A 204 -16.39 -2.84 1.67
N VAL A 205 -16.34 -1.60 2.16
CA VAL A 205 -17.54 -0.80 2.48
C VAL A 205 -17.65 0.48 1.66
N LEU A 206 -16.62 0.81 0.85
CA LEU A 206 -16.63 1.99 0.00
C LEU A 206 -17.66 1.79 -1.14
N PRO A 207 -18.64 2.69 -1.31
CA PRO A 207 -19.58 2.57 -2.41
C PRO A 207 -18.88 2.63 -3.77
N ARG A 208 -19.18 1.69 -4.66
CA ARG A 208 -18.61 1.61 -6.01
C ARG A 208 -19.33 2.57 -6.96
N THR A 209 -19.06 3.87 -6.77
CA THR A 209 -19.63 4.95 -7.59
C THR A 209 -18.56 5.60 -8.46
N PRO A 210 -18.93 6.17 -9.63
CA PRO A 210 -18.00 6.97 -10.43
C PRO A 210 -17.34 8.11 -9.66
N GLU A 211 -18.04 8.69 -8.69
CA GLU A 211 -17.49 9.76 -7.85
C GLU A 211 -16.40 9.27 -6.90
N ASN A 212 -16.61 8.12 -6.23
CA ASN A 212 -15.57 7.53 -5.39
C ASN A 212 -14.37 7.05 -6.21
N TYR A 213 -14.61 6.53 -7.41
CA TYR A 213 -13.55 6.21 -8.38
C TYR A 213 -12.72 7.44 -8.72
N ARG A 214 -13.35 8.52 -9.20
CA ARG A 214 -12.67 9.78 -9.55
C ARG A 214 -11.89 10.34 -8.36
N LYS A 215 -12.50 10.34 -7.17
CA LYS A 215 -11.86 10.83 -5.94
C LYS A 215 -10.59 10.03 -5.59
N ALA A 216 -10.63 8.70 -5.70
CA ALA A 216 -9.46 7.86 -5.42
C ALA A 216 -8.32 8.14 -6.42
N MET A 217 -8.64 8.30 -7.71
CA MET A 217 -7.65 8.62 -8.74
C MET A 217 -7.01 9.99 -8.52
N LEU A 218 -7.80 11.03 -8.26
CA LEU A 218 -7.28 12.38 -8.00
C LEU A 218 -6.43 12.44 -6.73
N LYS A 219 -6.81 11.70 -5.68
CA LYS A 219 -5.99 11.55 -4.47
C LYS A 219 -4.64 10.92 -4.80
N ALA A 220 -4.62 9.84 -5.58
CA ALA A 220 -3.37 9.20 -5.99
C ALA A 220 -2.50 10.09 -6.88
N ALA A 221 -3.10 10.89 -7.77
CA ALA A 221 -2.39 11.83 -8.62
C ALA A 221 -1.61 12.88 -7.80
N GLU A 222 -2.25 13.45 -6.77
CA GLU A 222 -1.61 14.46 -5.92
C GLU A 222 -0.53 13.86 -5.02
N ALA A 223 -0.80 12.68 -4.45
CA ALA A 223 0.20 11.93 -3.70
C ALA A 223 1.41 11.58 -4.57
N ALA A 224 1.18 11.10 -5.79
CA ALA A 224 2.23 10.74 -6.72
C ALA A 224 3.11 11.94 -7.10
N LYS A 225 2.50 13.11 -7.36
CA LYS A 225 3.22 14.34 -7.66
C LYS A 225 4.15 14.78 -6.52
N SER A 226 3.78 14.51 -5.28
CA SER A 226 4.59 14.87 -4.10
C SER A 226 5.72 13.87 -3.79
N LEU A 227 5.68 12.68 -4.41
CA LEU A 227 6.64 11.60 -4.19
C LEU A 227 7.78 11.57 -5.22
N LEU A 228 7.61 12.24 -6.36
CA LEU A 228 8.54 12.35 -7.48
C LEU A 228 9.16 13.75 -7.48
#